data_AF-D8Q6U9-F1
#
_entry.id   AF-D8Q6U9-F1
#
_cell.length_a   1.000
_cell.length_b   1.000
_cell.length_c   1.000
_cell.angle_alpha   90.00
_cell.angle_beta   90.00
_cell.angle_gamma   90.00
#
_symmetry.space_group_name_H-M   'P 1'
#
loop_
_entity.id
_entity.type
_entity.pdbx_description
1 polymer ?
#
loop_
_entity_poly.entity_id
_entity_poly.type
_entity_poly.pdbx_seq_one_letter_code
_entity_poly.pdbx_strand_id
1 'polypeptide(L)'
;MADDRHFLPSILFVHWTSKDRSSLPSDLAEMMTKAKSDKTIGAFAVLPVCAASGDMDAKFSNVASGLTFDLEGKYVRRWSFFDVFETLEPRINDFFKERLERCVVYGRFDWVVFGQLVKSVVQMLNDAMRISLGLLGVQNVEPLPAFDKEITNDDSAYELALDWLAEVHPADLADQIGAEIISQRDMEREFPAENFLDNILDLARRFAEEQLGDADAQYHVMVEDHREAMDRFRDATIEQVATLEHALTLRTRRSPAKRREASEGTEISTMPKRRRMSSGLASSVVDGTNAITPSTSMSSTSPETPSSSSPQVTAAMLRELTRNVKQKFLTR
;
A
#
# COMPACT_ATOMS: atom_id res chain seq x y z
N MET A 1 -3.16 23.58 11.48
CA MET A 1 -2.91 23.60 12.96
C MET A 1 -3.51 22.38 13.67
N ALA A 2 -4.20 21.47 12.98
CA ALA A 2 -4.58 20.16 13.51
C ALA A 2 -3.61 19.05 13.07
N ASP A 3 -2.67 19.38 12.17
CA ASP A 3 -2.02 18.41 11.29
C ASP A 3 -0.86 17.65 11.96
N ASP A 4 -0.28 18.18 13.04
CA ASP A 4 0.83 17.53 13.78
C ASP A 4 0.39 16.78 15.04
N ARG A 5 -0.89 16.42 15.17
CA ARG A 5 -1.38 15.77 16.41
C ARG A 5 -1.16 14.26 16.38
N HIS A 6 -0.34 13.76 17.29
CA HIS A 6 -0.09 12.32 17.44
C HIS A 6 -1.20 11.56 18.19
N PHE A 7 -1.94 12.25 19.06
CA PHE A 7 -2.95 11.65 19.93
C PHE A 7 -4.16 12.56 20.08
N LEU A 8 -5.28 11.96 20.46
CA LEU A 8 -6.50 12.67 20.80
C LEU A 8 -6.56 12.93 22.33
N PRO A 9 -6.33 14.17 22.80
CA PRO A 9 -6.25 14.45 24.23
C PRO A 9 -7.60 14.30 24.93
N SER A 10 -7.57 13.88 26.19
CA SER A 10 -8.74 13.86 27.07
C SER A 10 -8.54 14.82 28.25
N ILE A 11 -9.58 15.57 28.58
CA ILE A 11 -9.50 16.69 29.54
C ILE A 11 -10.28 16.35 30.81
N LEU A 12 -9.62 16.44 31.96
CA LEU A 12 -10.28 16.36 33.26
C LEU A 12 -10.35 17.75 33.89
N PHE A 13 -11.56 18.25 34.13
CA PHE A 13 -11.79 19.49 34.87
C PHE A 13 -11.92 19.20 36.36
N VAL A 14 -11.03 19.76 37.18
CA VAL A 14 -11.17 19.75 38.64
C VAL A 14 -11.88 21.04 39.05
N HIS A 15 -13.14 20.92 39.46
CA HIS A 15 -13.98 22.07 39.76
C HIS A 15 -14.17 22.21 41.28
N TRP A 16 -13.50 23.20 41.88
CA TRP A 16 -13.65 23.52 43.29
C TRP A 16 -14.91 24.34 43.53
N THR A 17 -15.88 23.78 44.25
CA THR A 17 -17.16 24.41 44.50
C THR A 17 -17.66 24.13 45.92
N SER A 18 -18.30 25.13 46.54
CA SER A 18 -18.91 24.99 47.87
C SER A 18 -20.11 24.05 47.90
N LYS A 19 -20.70 23.76 46.72
CA LYS A 19 -21.85 22.85 46.53
C LYS A 19 -21.42 21.67 45.68
N ASP A 20 -22.08 20.52 45.82
CA ASP A 20 -21.81 19.33 45.01
C ASP A 20 -22.44 19.47 43.60
N ARG A 21 -22.06 20.55 42.89
CA ARG A 21 -22.50 20.83 41.52
C ARG A 21 -21.46 20.27 40.56
N SER A 22 -21.85 19.25 39.82
CA SER A 22 -21.02 18.59 38.80
C SER A 22 -21.01 19.30 37.44
N SER A 23 -21.84 20.33 37.24
CA SER A 23 -21.95 21.02 35.95
C SER A 23 -20.90 22.12 35.78
N LEU A 24 -20.20 22.12 34.64
CA LEU A 24 -19.40 23.25 34.18
C LEU A 24 -20.29 24.47 33.90
N PRO A 25 -19.71 25.69 33.89
CA PRO A 25 -20.33 26.84 33.24
C PRO A 25 -20.82 26.50 31.83
N SER A 26 -21.97 27.03 31.41
CA SER A 26 -22.63 26.62 30.16
C SER A 26 -21.77 26.90 28.93
N ASP A 27 -21.09 28.05 28.91
CA ASP A 27 -20.13 28.46 27.88
C ASP A 27 -18.95 27.47 27.76
N LEU A 28 -18.38 27.06 28.89
CA LEU A 28 -17.29 26.07 28.92
C LEU A 28 -17.78 24.68 28.49
N ALA A 29 -18.97 24.26 28.91
CA ALA A 29 -19.58 23.00 28.51
C ALA A 29 -19.85 22.94 27.00
N GLU A 30 -20.38 24.04 26.43
CA GLU A 30 -20.59 24.19 24.99
C GLU A 30 -19.26 24.14 24.22
N MET A 31 -18.24 24.85 24.70
CA MET A 31 -16.90 24.83 24.11
C MET A 31 -16.29 23.43 24.11
N MET A 32 -16.40 22.67 25.21
CA MET A 32 -15.89 21.30 25.29
C MET A 32 -16.67 20.32 24.43
N THR A 33 -17.99 20.50 24.33
CA THR A 33 -18.84 19.71 23.44
C THR A 33 -18.47 19.95 21.98
N LYS A 34 -18.24 21.22 21.62
CA LYS A 34 -17.74 21.60 20.29
C LYS A 34 -16.34 21.03 20.03
N ALA A 35 -15.43 21.16 20.98
CA ALA A 35 -14.08 20.61 20.87
C ALA A 35 -14.11 19.08 20.63
N LYS A 36 -15.03 18.37 21.28
CA LYS A 36 -15.26 16.93 21.07
C LYS A 36 -15.89 16.64 19.71
N SER A 37 -16.89 17.40 19.26
CA SER A 37 -17.51 17.21 17.93
C SER A 37 -16.52 17.44 16.79
N ASP A 38 -15.65 18.44 16.96
CA ASP A 38 -14.62 18.82 16.00
C ASP A 38 -13.41 17.86 16.06
N LYS A 39 -13.48 16.79 16.87
CA LYS A 39 -12.41 15.81 17.12
C LYS A 39 -11.08 16.48 17.53
N THR A 40 -11.16 17.57 18.28
CA THR A 40 -9.97 18.20 18.88
C THR A 40 -9.59 17.60 20.22
N ILE A 41 -10.57 17.04 20.93
CA ILE A 41 -10.40 16.26 22.15
C ILE A 41 -11.22 14.97 22.05
N GLY A 42 -10.82 13.92 22.76
CA GLY A 42 -11.46 12.61 22.72
C GLY A 42 -12.61 12.53 23.71
N ALA A 43 -12.32 12.89 24.95
CA ALA A 43 -13.30 13.00 26.01
C ALA A 43 -12.99 14.18 26.92
N PHE A 44 -14.00 14.63 27.65
CA PHE A 44 -13.80 15.46 28.81
C PHE A 44 -14.70 15.00 29.94
N ALA A 45 -14.27 15.23 31.17
CA ALA A 45 -15.04 14.90 32.36
C ALA A 45 -14.80 15.95 33.45
N VAL A 46 -15.71 15.99 34.42
CA VAL A 46 -15.68 16.99 35.50
C VAL A 46 -15.63 16.26 36.82
N LEU A 47 -14.60 16.54 37.61
CA LEU A 47 -14.46 16.11 38.98
C LEU A 47 -14.85 17.29 39.89
N PRO A 48 -16.09 17.34 40.41
CA PRO A 48 -16.46 18.33 41.40
C PRO A 48 -15.75 18.02 42.70
N VAL A 49 -15.20 19.05 43.33
CA VAL A 49 -14.54 18.91 44.62
C VAL A 49 -15.01 19.99 45.58
N CYS A 50 -15.40 19.57 46.78
CA CYS A 50 -15.92 20.44 47.82
C CYS A 50 -15.26 20.11 49.17
N ALA A 51 -15.33 21.02 50.14
CA ALA A 51 -14.73 20.83 51.46
C ALA A 51 -15.31 19.60 52.23
N ALA A 52 -16.51 19.16 51.86
CA ALA A 52 -17.17 17.98 52.43
C ALA A 52 -16.99 16.70 51.57
N SER A 53 -16.18 16.75 50.51
CA SER A 53 -15.95 15.59 49.65
C SER A 53 -15.12 14.54 50.40
N GLY A 54 -15.80 13.51 50.93
CA GLY A 54 -15.18 12.27 51.34
C GLY A 54 -14.81 11.40 50.14
N ASP A 55 -13.79 10.55 50.32
CA ASP A 55 -13.32 9.54 49.35
C ASP A 55 -13.01 10.10 47.94
N MET A 56 -12.04 11.01 47.90
CA MET A 56 -11.58 11.64 46.66
C MET A 56 -10.97 10.65 45.67
N ASP A 57 -10.35 9.59 46.16
CA ASP A 57 -9.72 8.58 45.32
C ASP A 57 -10.78 7.77 44.56
N ALA A 58 -11.87 7.35 45.23
CA ALA A 58 -12.97 6.67 44.54
C ALA A 58 -13.67 7.59 43.53
N LYS A 59 -13.90 8.86 43.87
CA LYS A 59 -14.50 9.84 42.94
C LYS A 59 -13.60 10.07 41.73
N PHE A 60 -12.30 10.28 41.94
CA PHE A 60 -11.34 10.45 40.85
C PHE A 60 -11.28 9.19 39.98
N SER A 61 -11.18 8.01 40.58
CA SER A 61 -11.14 6.74 39.84
C SER A 61 -12.41 6.53 38.99
N ASN A 62 -13.58 6.89 39.52
CA ASN A 62 -14.83 6.79 38.78
C ASN A 62 -14.85 7.75 37.57
N VAL A 63 -14.51 9.02 37.78
CA VAL A 63 -14.46 10.02 36.70
C VAL A 63 -13.39 9.67 35.66
N ALA A 64 -12.20 9.24 36.09
CA ALA A 64 -11.12 8.82 35.22
C ALA A 64 -11.49 7.59 34.39
N SER A 65 -12.25 6.64 34.96
CA SER A 65 -12.72 5.45 34.21
C SER A 65 -13.71 5.80 33.09
N GLY A 66 -14.38 6.95 33.17
CA GLY A 66 -15.26 7.48 32.12
C GLY A 66 -14.53 8.25 31.01
N LEU A 67 -13.25 8.57 31.20
CA LEU A 67 -12.43 9.23 30.19
C LEU A 67 -11.83 8.17 29.24
N THR A 68 -12.02 8.39 27.94
CA THR A 68 -11.34 7.58 26.92
C THR A 68 -9.98 8.18 26.64
N PHE A 69 -8.90 7.50 27.04
CA PHE A 69 -7.55 7.92 26.73
C PHE A 69 -7.08 7.32 25.40
N ASP A 70 -6.45 8.12 24.56
CA ASP A 70 -5.77 7.65 23.37
C ASP A 70 -4.38 7.14 23.74
N LEU A 71 -4.31 5.87 24.15
CA LEU A 71 -3.05 5.21 24.53
C LEU A 71 -2.29 4.64 23.33
N GLU A 72 -2.98 4.46 22.22
CA GLU A 72 -2.44 3.84 21.00
C GLU A 72 -1.88 4.87 20.03
N GLY A 73 -2.23 6.15 20.20
CA GLY A 73 -1.88 7.21 19.26
C GLY A 73 -2.70 7.04 17.98
N LYS A 74 -4.01 7.31 18.02
CA LYS A 74 -4.92 7.07 16.88
C LYS A 74 -4.48 7.68 15.55
N TYR A 75 -3.63 8.71 15.60
CA TYR A 75 -3.14 9.42 14.43
C TYR A 75 -1.72 9.01 14.01
N VAL A 76 -1.00 8.27 14.83
CA VAL A 76 0.38 7.85 14.57
C VAL A 76 0.53 6.36 14.78
N ARG A 77 1.20 5.70 13.85
CA ARG A 77 1.58 4.32 14.03
C ARG A 77 3.10 4.20 13.98
N ARG A 78 3.60 3.16 14.63
CA ARG A 78 5.01 2.76 14.53
C ARG A 78 5.16 1.80 13.37
N TRP A 79 5.96 2.20 12.39
CA TRP A 79 6.20 1.44 11.16
C TRP A 79 7.70 1.30 10.98
N SER A 80 8.15 0.09 10.71
CA SER A 80 9.43 -0.17 10.06
C SER A 80 9.32 0.08 8.56
N PHE A 81 10.46 0.09 7.87
CA PHE A 81 10.47 0.07 6.41
C PHE A 81 9.71 -1.12 5.83
N PHE A 82 9.87 -2.30 6.42
CA PHE A 82 9.16 -3.50 6.00
C PHE A 82 7.65 -3.33 6.12
N ASP A 83 7.16 -2.77 7.24
CA ASP A 83 5.73 -2.54 7.43
C ASP A 83 5.17 -1.60 6.35
N VAL A 84 5.92 -0.56 5.95
CA VAL A 84 5.49 0.35 4.87
C VAL A 84 5.49 -0.38 3.53
N PHE A 85 6.59 -1.05 3.20
CA PHE A 85 6.76 -1.68 1.91
C PHE A 85 5.77 -2.85 1.69
N GLU A 86 5.46 -3.62 2.74
CA GLU A 86 4.48 -4.70 2.73
C GLU A 86 3.08 -4.21 2.35
N THR A 87 2.73 -2.95 2.64
CA THR A 87 1.44 -2.39 2.19
C THR A 87 1.38 -2.08 0.69
N LEU A 88 2.54 -1.89 0.05
CA LEU A 88 2.67 -1.61 -1.38
C LEU A 88 2.80 -2.91 -2.20
N GLU A 89 3.46 -3.91 -1.63
CA GLU A 89 3.82 -5.16 -2.29
C GLU A 89 2.64 -5.90 -2.96
N PRO A 90 1.45 -6.07 -2.34
CA PRO A 90 0.32 -6.72 -2.99
C PRO A 90 -0.05 -6.08 -4.33
N ARG A 91 -0.02 -4.73 -4.40
CA ARG A 91 -0.36 -3.99 -5.63
C ARG A 91 0.72 -4.15 -6.69
N ILE A 92 1.98 -4.20 -6.27
CA ILE A 92 3.13 -4.44 -7.15
C ILE A 92 3.03 -5.84 -7.75
N ASN A 93 2.78 -6.86 -6.92
CA ASN A 93 2.65 -8.25 -7.34
C ASN A 93 1.43 -8.48 -8.24
N ASP A 94 0.29 -7.87 -7.94
CA ASP A 94 -0.89 -7.90 -8.80
C ASP A 94 -0.58 -7.29 -10.17
N PHE A 95 0.12 -6.15 -10.19
CA PHE A 95 0.57 -5.52 -11.43
C PHE A 95 1.54 -6.43 -12.22
N PHE A 96 2.51 -7.08 -11.55
CA PHE A 96 3.45 -8.00 -12.21
C PHE A 96 2.73 -9.15 -12.88
N LYS A 97 1.92 -9.89 -12.12
CA LYS A 97 1.24 -11.10 -12.62
C LYS A 97 0.31 -10.78 -13.77
N GLU A 98 -0.52 -9.75 -13.61
CA GLU A 98 -1.46 -9.34 -14.64
C GLU A 98 -0.75 -8.93 -15.94
N ARG A 99 0.40 -8.24 -15.85
CA ARG A 99 1.11 -7.72 -17.03
C ARG A 99 2.08 -8.73 -17.64
N LEU A 100 2.65 -9.63 -16.87
CA LEU A 100 3.47 -10.72 -17.36
C LEU A 100 2.63 -11.68 -18.22
N GLU A 101 1.41 -12.00 -17.79
CA GLU A 101 0.46 -12.78 -18.60
C GLU A 101 0.18 -12.14 -19.97
N ARG A 102 0.12 -10.81 -20.03
CA ARG A 102 -0.09 -10.05 -21.28
C ARG A 102 1.14 -10.02 -22.20
N CYS A 103 2.31 -10.46 -21.73
CA CYS A 103 3.48 -10.62 -22.58
C CYS A 103 3.32 -11.82 -23.53
N VAL A 104 2.39 -12.75 -23.27
CA VAL A 104 2.10 -13.87 -24.17
C VAL A 104 1.06 -13.46 -25.22
N VAL A 105 1.51 -13.19 -26.44
CA VAL A 105 0.67 -12.77 -27.57
C VAL A 105 0.60 -13.88 -28.60
N TYR A 106 -0.61 -14.38 -28.90
CA TYR A 106 -0.84 -15.51 -29.81
C TYR A 106 -0.05 -16.79 -29.44
N GLY A 107 0.09 -17.07 -28.14
CA GLY A 107 0.80 -18.25 -27.64
C GLY A 107 2.33 -18.17 -27.77
N ARG A 108 2.88 -16.98 -28.03
CA ARG A 108 4.32 -16.73 -28.02
C ARG A 108 4.63 -15.58 -27.05
N PHE A 109 5.76 -15.68 -26.36
CA PHE A 109 6.24 -14.62 -25.49
C PHE A 109 6.79 -13.45 -26.32
N ASP A 110 6.23 -12.26 -26.16
CA ASP A 110 6.67 -11.03 -26.82
C ASP A 110 7.71 -10.33 -25.93
N TRP A 111 8.98 -10.60 -26.25
CA TRP A 111 10.14 -10.06 -25.53
C TRP A 111 10.20 -8.53 -25.50
N VAL A 112 9.64 -7.86 -26.50
CA VAL A 112 9.66 -6.39 -26.51
C VAL A 112 8.63 -5.83 -25.54
N VAL A 113 7.45 -6.46 -25.46
CA VAL A 113 6.46 -6.13 -24.42
C VAL A 113 7.06 -6.39 -23.03
N PHE A 114 7.78 -7.50 -22.86
CA PHE A 114 8.47 -7.80 -21.60
C PHE A 114 9.53 -6.74 -21.25
N GLY A 115 10.35 -6.29 -22.21
CA GLY A 115 11.30 -5.19 -21.96
C GLY A 115 10.62 -3.89 -21.49
N GLN A 116 9.45 -3.56 -22.05
CA GLN A 116 8.65 -2.41 -21.57
C GLN A 116 8.07 -2.67 -20.16
N LEU A 117 7.67 -3.90 -19.87
CA LEU A 117 7.22 -4.29 -18.53
C LEU A 117 8.35 -4.09 -17.51
N VAL A 118 9.55 -4.64 -17.75
CA VAL A 118 10.72 -4.48 -16.86
C VAL A 118 11.00 -3.01 -16.60
N LYS A 119 10.99 -2.17 -17.65
CA LYS A 119 11.14 -0.72 -17.52
C LYS A 119 10.10 -0.07 -16.59
N SER A 120 8.82 -0.37 -16.80
CA SER A 120 7.74 0.13 -15.95
C SER A 120 7.82 -0.39 -14.51
N VAL A 121 8.26 -1.64 -14.32
CA VAL A 121 8.47 -2.23 -13.00
C VAL A 121 9.58 -1.51 -12.25
N VAL A 122 10.74 -1.31 -12.86
CA VAL A 122 11.86 -0.58 -12.23
C VAL A 122 11.43 0.84 -11.85
N GLN A 123 10.67 1.52 -12.71
CA GLN A 123 10.14 2.85 -12.38
C GLN A 123 9.14 2.82 -11.21
N MET A 124 8.22 1.86 -11.20
CA MET A 124 7.25 1.69 -10.13
C MET A 124 7.93 1.36 -8.79
N LEU A 125 8.99 0.54 -8.81
CA LEU A 125 9.79 0.23 -7.63
C LEU A 125 10.55 1.46 -7.13
N ASN A 126 11.10 2.27 -8.04
CA ASN A 126 11.69 3.56 -7.69
C ASN A 126 10.68 4.49 -6.99
N ASP A 127 9.43 4.52 -7.46
CA ASP A 127 8.37 5.30 -6.81
C ASP A 127 7.97 4.70 -5.45
N ALA A 128 7.88 3.37 -5.35
CA ALA A 128 7.63 2.67 -4.08
C ALA A 128 8.73 2.96 -3.04
N MET A 129 10.00 2.93 -3.43
CA MET A 129 11.13 3.25 -2.56
C MET A 129 11.07 4.71 -2.11
N ARG A 130 10.87 5.67 -3.03
CA ARG A 130 10.75 7.10 -2.70
C ARG A 130 9.62 7.38 -1.71
N ILE A 131 8.47 6.75 -1.93
CA ILE A 131 7.31 6.91 -1.04
C ILE A 131 7.60 6.29 0.32
N SER A 132 8.13 5.07 0.36
CA SER A 132 8.40 4.34 1.60
C SER A 132 9.44 5.06 2.44
N LEU A 133 10.61 5.36 1.86
CA LEU A 133 11.70 6.05 2.54
C LEU A 133 11.33 7.51 2.88
N GLY A 134 10.54 8.17 2.03
CA GLY A 134 10.00 9.50 2.30
C GLY A 134 9.11 9.56 3.53
N LEU A 135 8.25 8.54 3.74
CA LEU A 135 7.44 8.41 4.97
C LEU A 135 8.30 8.23 6.23
N LEU A 136 9.49 7.66 6.10
CA LEU A 136 10.44 7.47 7.20
C LEU A 136 11.38 8.68 7.38
N GLY A 137 11.18 9.76 6.60
CA GLY A 137 11.93 11.01 6.70
C GLY A 137 13.22 11.07 5.86
N VAL A 138 13.47 10.10 4.99
CA VAL A 138 14.61 10.10 4.07
C VAL A 138 14.23 10.91 2.82
N GLN A 139 14.89 12.05 2.59
CA GLN A 139 14.54 12.97 1.50
C GLN A 139 15.30 12.69 0.19
N ASN A 140 16.54 12.23 0.29
CA ASN A 140 17.41 12.01 -0.87
C ASN A 140 17.50 10.52 -1.17
N VAL A 141 16.42 9.98 -1.73
CA VAL A 141 16.37 8.57 -2.13
C VAL A 141 17.06 8.43 -3.47
N GLU A 142 18.17 7.69 -3.47
CA GLU A 142 18.81 7.25 -4.69
C GLU A 142 17.88 6.24 -5.39
N PRO A 143 17.60 6.40 -6.70
CA PRO A 143 16.81 5.42 -7.43
C PRO A 143 17.70 4.29 -7.97
N LEU A 144 17.10 3.13 -8.23
CA LEU A 144 17.69 2.11 -9.09
C LEU A 144 17.98 2.68 -10.50
N PRO A 145 19.07 2.24 -11.16
CA PRO A 145 19.34 2.56 -12.55
C PRO A 145 18.14 2.29 -13.46
N ALA A 146 17.86 3.17 -14.41
CA ALA A 146 16.74 2.99 -15.33
C ALA A 146 17.00 1.81 -16.30
N PHE A 147 15.99 0.97 -16.52
CA PHE A 147 16.06 -0.08 -17.53
C PHE A 147 15.64 0.46 -18.91
N ASP A 148 16.56 1.14 -19.59
CA ASP A 148 16.32 1.78 -20.90
C ASP A 148 16.73 0.91 -22.11
N LYS A 149 16.76 -0.41 -21.91
CA LYS A 149 17.26 -1.39 -22.88
C LYS A 149 16.08 -2.08 -23.60
N GLU A 150 16.16 -2.25 -24.92
CA GLU A 150 15.12 -2.94 -25.72
C GLU A 150 15.44 -4.44 -25.82
N ILE A 151 14.66 -5.27 -25.11
CA ILE A 151 14.75 -6.73 -25.20
C ILE A 151 14.05 -7.19 -26.47
N THR A 152 14.74 -7.90 -27.35
CA THR A 152 14.20 -8.33 -28.65
C THR A 152 13.97 -9.84 -28.76
N ASN A 153 14.70 -10.62 -27.96
CA ASN A 153 14.64 -12.07 -27.88
C ASN A 153 15.18 -12.55 -26.51
N ASP A 154 15.11 -13.85 -26.29
CA ASP A 154 15.57 -14.53 -25.07
C ASP A 154 17.05 -14.25 -24.75
N ASP A 155 17.95 -14.41 -25.73
CA ASP A 155 19.39 -14.14 -25.55
C ASP A 155 19.67 -12.69 -25.13
N SER A 156 18.97 -11.73 -25.76
CA SER A 156 19.10 -10.32 -25.41
C SER A 156 18.53 -10.02 -24.01
N ALA A 157 17.57 -10.80 -23.52
CA ALA A 157 17.06 -10.64 -22.15
C ALA A 157 18.15 -10.96 -21.13
N TYR A 158 18.87 -12.07 -21.33
CA TYR A 158 20.04 -12.43 -20.51
C TYR A 158 21.10 -11.32 -20.52
N GLU A 159 21.53 -10.89 -21.70
CA GLU A 159 22.62 -9.92 -21.83
C GLU A 159 22.27 -8.55 -21.24
N LEU A 160 21.07 -8.03 -21.53
CA LEU A 160 20.65 -6.72 -21.06
C LEU A 160 20.30 -6.70 -19.57
N ALA A 161 19.77 -7.81 -19.03
CA ALA A 161 19.54 -7.96 -17.60
C ALA A 161 20.87 -7.97 -16.82
N LEU A 162 21.86 -8.74 -17.28
CA LEU A 162 23.18 -8.80 -16.66
C LEU A 162 23.90 -7.44 -16.74
N ASP A 163 23.84 -6.78 -17.89
CA ASP A 163 24.43 -5.45 -18.08
C ASP A 163 23.74 -4.41 -17.18
N TRP A 164 22.43 -4.48 -16.98
CA TRP A 164 21.72 -3.61 -16.04
C TRP A 164 22.06 -3.92 -14.57
N LEU A 165 22.14 -5.20 -14.19
CA LEU A 165 22.52 -5.59 -12.82
C LEU A 165 23.93 -5.10 -12.45
N ALA A 166 24.85 -5.08 -13.41
CA ALA A 166 26.21 -4.54 -13.21
C ALA A 166 26.23 -3.02 -12.92
N GLU A 167 25.15 -2.29 -13.20
CA GLU A 167 25.01 -0.86 -12.87
C GLU A 167 24.46 -0.64 -11.45
N VAL A 168 23.84 -1.67 -10.83
CA VAL A 168 23.18 -1.56 -9.52
C VAL A 168 24.21 -1.62 -8.37
N HIS A 169 24.08 -0.71 -7.41
CA HIS A 169 24.95 -0.63 -6.22
C HIS A 169 24.09 -0.56 -4.96
N PRO A 170 24.19 -1.46 -3.98
CA PRO A 170 25.25 -2.46 -3.73
C PRO A 170 25.27 -3.61 -4.74
N ALA A 171 26.47 -4.15 -5.00
CA ALA A 171 26.66 -5.25 -5.93
C ALA A 171 26.24 -6.62 -5.36
N ASP A 172 26.26 -6.82 -4.03
CA ASP A 172 26.17 -8.16 -3.43
C ASP A 172 24.91 -8.95 -3.83
N LEU A 173 23.73 -8.32 -3.85
CA LEU A 173 22.50 -8.98 -4.27
C LEU A 173 22.37 -9.01 -5.81
N ALA A 174 22.79 -7.95 -6.50
CA ALA A 174 22.79 -7.90 -7.95
C ALA A 174 23.68 -9.02 -8.54
N ASP A 175 24.82 -9.29 -7.92
CA ASP A 175 25.76 -10.37 -8.26
C ASP A 175 25.15 -11.76 -8.03
N GLN A 176 24.37 -11.93 -6.95
CA GLN A 176 23.66 -13.19 -6.68
C GLN A 176 22.59 -13.46 -7.75
N ILE A 177 21.80 -12.45 -8.09
CA ILE A 177 20.79 -12.55 -9.15
C ILE A 177 21.49 -12.80 -10.49
N GLY A 178 22.60 -12.09 -10.77
CA GLY A 178 23.39 -12.28 -11.98
C GLY A 178 23.97 -13.69 -12.10
N ALA A 179 24.49 -14.26 -11.01
CA ALA A 179 24.99 -15.62 -10.97
C ALA A 179 23.89 -16.67 -11.23
N GLU A 180 22.67 -16.44 -10.71
CA GLU A 180 21.51 -17.28 -11.01
C GLU A 180 21.16 -17.21 -12.50
N ILE A 181 21.06 -16.00 -13.06
CA ILE A 181 20.77 -15.78 -14.48
C ILE A 181 21.81 -16.46 -15.39
N ILE A 182 23.10 -16.34 -15.07
CA ILE A 182 24.18 -17.01 -15.81
C ILE A 182 24.03 -18.53 -15.75
N SER A 183 23.76 -19.08 -14.56
CA SER A 183 23.54 -20.52 -14.37
C SER A 183 22.37 -21.03 -15.22
N GLN A 184 21.27 -20.26 -15.31
CA GLN A 184 20.13 -20.62 -16.14
C GLN A 184 20.44 -20.57 -17.65
N ARG A 185 21.23 -19.57 -18.08
CA ARG A 185 21.75 -19.48 -19.45
C ARG A 185 22.62 -20.69 -19.80
N ASP A 186 23.54 -21.07 -18.91
CA ASP A 186 24.45 -22.20 -19.10
C ASP A 186 23.72 -23.55 -19.19
N MET A 187 22.52 -23.64 -18.58
CA MET A 187 21.62 -24.78 -18.69
C MET A 187 20.75 -24.76 -19.97
N GLU A 188 20.96 -23.80 -20.88
CA GLU A 188 20.17 -23.60 -22.09
C GLU A 188 18.65 -23.48 -21.81
N ARG A 189 18.29 -22.86 -20.67
CA ARG A 189 16.89 -22.59 -20.32
C ARG A 189 16.43 -21.24 -20.86
N GLU A 190 15.13 -21.14 -21.15
CA GLU A 190 14.50 -19.85 -21.44
C GLU A 190 14.67 -18.89 -20.25
N PHE A 191 14.78 -17.60 -20.53
CA PHE A 191 14.97 -16.56 -19.53
C PHE A 191 13.83 -16.59 -18.49
N PRO A 192 14.14 -16.64 -17.19
CA PRO A 192 13.16 -16.81 -16.13
C PRO A 192 12.44 -15.49 -15.82
N ALA A 193 11.56 -15.06 -16.72
CA ALA A 193 10.91 -13.74 -16.65
C ALA A 193 10.21 -13.47 -15.32
N GLU A 194 9.50 -14.46 -14.76
CA GLU A 194 8.80 -14.35 -13.47
C GLU A 194 9.80 -14.18 -12.32
N ASN A 195 10.73 -15.12 -12.15
CA ASN A 195 11.75 -15.05 -11.10
C ASN A 195 12.59 -13.78 -11.19
N PHE A 196 12.87 -13.29 -12.40
CA PHE A 196 13.62 -12.05 -12.57
C PHE A 196 12.85 -10.84 -12.03
N LEU A 197 11.54 -10.74 -12.25
CA LEU A 197 10.72 -9.65 -11.70
C LEU A 197 10.63 -9.74 -10.17
N ASP A 198 10.48 -10.95 -9.62
CA ASP A 198 10.49 -11.18 -8.17
C ASP A 198 11.85 -10.79 -7.56
N ASN A 199 12.95 -11.21 -8.20
CA ASN A 199 14.31 -10.86 -7.79
C ASN A 199 14.56 -9.35 -7.85
N ILE A 200 14.01 -8.62 -8.82
CA ILE A 200 14.11 -7.14 -8.88
C ILE A 200 13.34 -6.48 -7.72
N LEU A 201 12.18 -7.01 -7.33
CA LEU A 201 11.43 -6.51 -6.17
C LEU A 201 12.25 -6.66 -4.89
N ASP A 202 12.85 -7.82 -4.67
CA ASP A 202 13.75 -8.07 -3.53
C ASP A 202 14.99 -7.18 -3.59
N LEU A 203 15.54 -6.95 -4.78
CA LEU A 203 16.65 -6.03 -5.00
C LEU A 203 16.28 -4.60 -4.59
N ALA A 204 15.12 -4.09 -5.01
CA ALA A 204 14.64 -2.77 -4.64
C ALA A 204 14.44 -2.64 -3.12
N ARG A 205 13.92 -3.70 -2.47
CA ARG A 205 13.74 -3.74 -1.02
C ARG A 205 15.09 -3.61 -0.30
N ARG A 206 16.08 -4.43 -0.65
CA ARG A 206 17.43 -4.38 -0.06
C ARG A 206 18.13 -3.06 -0.32
N PHE A 207 18.02 -2.54 -1.54
CA PHE A 207 18.59 -1.26 -1.93
C PHE A 207 18.02 -0.11 -1.08
N ALA A 208 16.72 -0.14 -0.77
CA ALA A 208 16.10 0.82 0.13
C ALA A 208 16.49 0.62 1.61
N GLU A 209 16.61 -0.63 2.08
CA GLU A 209 17.10 -0.95 3.44
C GLU A 209 18.48 -0.34 3.70
N GLU A 210 19.40 -0.47 2.74
CA GLU A 210 20.75 0.08 2.87
C GLU A 210 20.76 1.61 2.96
N GLN A 211 19.89 2.28 2.19
CA GLN A 211 19.75 3.73 2.27
C GLN A 211 19.20 4.21 3.62
N LEU A 212 18.39 3.39 4.30
CA LEU A 212 17.85 3.69 5.62
C LEU A 212 18.90 3.51 6.73
N GLY A 213 19.83 2.58 6.56
CA GLY A 213 20.92 2.26 7.49
C GLY A 213 20.52 1.35 8.67
N ASP A 214 19.32 1.49 9.21
CA ASP A 214 18.76 0.59 10.24
C ASP A 214 17.35 0.12 9.81
N ALA A 215 17.29 -1.09 9.24
CA ALA A 215 16.04 -1.65 8.72
C ALA A 215 15.03 -2.00 9.83
N ASP A 216 15.50 -2.23 11.06
CA ASP A 216 14.66 -2.58 12.22
C ASP A 216 14.18 -1.33 12.97
N ALA A 217 14.64 -0.14 12.58
CA ALA A 217 14.22 1.10 13.19
C ALA A 217 12.70 1.32 13.01
N GLN A 218 12.06 1.74 14.10
CA GLN A 218 10.64 2.00 14.16
C GLN A 218 10.40 3.50 14.09
N TYR A 219 9.69 3.94 13.06
CA TYR A 219 9.39 5.35 12.79
C TYR A 219 7.95 5.64 13.15
N HIS A 220 7.70 6.84 13.66
CA HIS A 220 6.35 7.31 13.97
C HIS A 220 5.79 7.98 12.72
N VAL A 221 4.92 7.28 12.00
CA VAL A 221 4.32 7.74 10.75
C VAL A 221 2.86 8.13 11.02
N MET A 222 2.46 9.31 10.55
CA MET A 222 1.07 9.73 10.64
C MET A 222 0.21 8.84 9.73
N VAL A 223 -0.97 8.45 10.23
CA VAL A 223 -1.93 7.64 9.47
C VAL A 223 -2.40 8.39 8.21
N GLU A 224 -2.49 9.71 8.29
CA GLU A 224 -2.85 10.56 7.14
C GLU A 224 -1.76 10.60 6.08
N ASP A 225 -0.50 10.83 6.46
CA ASP A 225 0.64 10.82 5.55
C ASP A 225 0.78 9.46 4.85
N HIS A 226 0.64 8.37 5.60
CA HIS A 226 0.64 7.03 5.03
C HIS A 226 -0.48 6.85 3.99
N ARG A 227 -1.71 7.31 4.29
CA ARG A 227 -2.83 7.23 3.35
C ARG A 227 -2.56 8.05 2.09
N GLU A 228 -2.05 9.26 2.23
CA GLU A 228 -1.70 10.11 1.10
C GLU A 228 -0.60 9.48 0.24
N ALA A 229 0.42 8.91 0.87
CA ALA A 229 1.47 8.15 0.22
C ALA A 229 0.93 6.97 -0.61
N MET A 230 -0.01 6.19 -0.05
CA MET A 230 -0.66 5.11 -0.79
C MET A 230 -1.50 5.59 -1.98
N ASP A 231 -2.17 6.74 -1.83
CA ASP A 231 -2.90 7.36 -2.93
C ASP A 231 -1.96 7.84 -4.03
N ARG A 232 -0.82 8.47 -3.68
CA ARG A 232 0.23 8.86 -4.63
C ARG A 232 0.82 7.64 -5.36
N PHE A 233 1.09 6.55 -4.65
CA PHE A 233 1.59 5.33 -5.27
C PHE A 233 0.60 4.75 -6.28
N ARG A 234 -0.68 4.67 -5.90
CA ARG A 234 -1.75 4.22 -6.80
C ARG A 234 -1.80 5.06 -8.08
N ASP A 235 -1.71 6.38 -7.95
CA ASP A 235 -1.78 7.28 -9.09
C ASP A 235 -0.54 7.11 -10.01
N ALA A 236 0.65 6.88 -9.44
CA ALA A 236 1.85 6.51 -10.20
C ALA A 236 1.70 5.15 -10.91
N THR A 237 1.11 4.14 -10.26
CA THR A 237 0.82 2.86 -10.90
C THR A 237 -0.12 3.03 -12.10
N ILE A 238 -1.14 3.88 -12.00
CA ILE A 238 -2.06 4.18 -13.11
C ILE A 238 -1.31 4.78 -14.30
N GLU A 239 -0.35 5.68 -14.06
CA GLU A 239 0.50 6.24 -15.10
C GLU A 239 1.36 5.17 -15.80
N GLN A 240 1.95 4.24 -15.04
CA GLN A 240 2.71 3.12 -15.60
C GLN A 240 1.84 2.19 -16.43
N VAL A 241 0.63 1.87 -15.96
CA VAL A 241 -0.36 1.09 -16.71
C VAL A 241 -0.68 1.76 -18.04
N ALA A 242 -0.99 3.06 -18.03
CA ALA A 242 -1.33 3.80 -19.24
C ALA A 242 -0.17 3.82 -20.25
N THR A 243 1.06 3.97 -19.77
CA THR A 243 2.28 3.95 -20.59
C THR A 243 2.48 2.59 -21.27
N LEU A 244 2.34 1.50 -20.51
CA LEU A 244 2.46 0.14 -21.02
C LEU A 244 1.35 -0.20 -22.03
N GLU A 245 0.10 0.22 -21.76
CA GLU A 245 -1.02 0.03 -22.69
C GLU A 245 -0.85 0.82 -23.98
N HIS A 246 -0.28 2.03 -23.90
CA HIS A 246 0.09 2.78 -25.09
C HIS A 246 1.13 2.03 -25.94
N ALA A 247 2.17 1.47 -25.32
CA ALA A 247 3.18 0.67 -26.01
C ALA A 247 2.58 -0.59 -26.67
N LEU A 248 1.72 -1.31 -25.95
CA LEU A 248 0.99 -2.49 -26.43
C LEU A 248 0.08 -2.18 -27.63
N THR A 249 -0.68 -1.07 -27.57
CA THR A 249 -1.58 -0.68 -28.65
C THR A 249 -0.81 -0.27 -29.92
N LEU A 250 0.34 0.38 -29.78
CA LEU A 250 1.21 0.70 -30.92
C LEU A 250 1.77 -0.56 -31.59
N ARG A 251 2.15 -1.58 -30.81
CA ARG A 251 2.66 -2.87 -31.31
C ARG A 251 1.58 -3.69 -32.01
N THR A 252 0.44 -3.88 -31.36
CA THR A 252 -0.69 -4.66 -31.90
C THR A 252 -1.24 -4.08 -33.21
N ARG A 253 -1.27 -2.74 -33.34
CA ARG A 253 -1.70 -2.08 -34.59
C ARG A 253 -0.70 -2.20 -35.74
N ARG A 254 0.59 -2.34 -35.44
CA ARG A 254 1.65 -2.40 -36.46
C ARG A 254 1.92 -3.81 -36.98
N SER A 255 1.39 -4.85 -36.34
CA SER A 255 1.46 -6.21 -36.88
C SER A 255 0.61 -6.27 -38.17
N PRO A 256 1.24 -6.44 -39.35
CA PRO A 256 0.52 -6.47 -40.61
C PRO A 256 -0.27 -7.77 -40.66
N ALA A 257 -1.54 -7.70 -40.24
CA ALA A 257 -2.50 -8.76 -40.40
C ALA A 257 -2.53 -9.16 -41.89
N LYS A 258 -1.98 -10.34 -42.19
CA LYS A 258 -2.16 -11.05 -43.46
C LYS A 258 -1.92 -10.18 -44.70
N ARG A 259 -0.65 -10.07 -45.11
CA ARG A 259 -0.36 -10.22 -46.54
C ARG A 259 -0.90 -11.60 -46.90
N ARG A 260 -2.10 -11.64 -47.47
CA ARG A 260 -2.75 -12.85 -48.02
C ARG A 260 -1.67 -13.70 -48.67
N GLU A 261 -1.50 -14.92 -48.18
CA GLU A 261 -0.89 -15.97 -48.96
C GLU A 261 -1.65 -16.00 -50.28
N ALA A 262 -0.97 -15.56 -51.34
CA ALA A 262 -1.43 -15.75 -52.69
C ALA A 262 -1.42 -17.25 -52.90
N SER A 263 -2.60 -17.86 -52.74
CA SER A 263 -2.86 -19.14 -53.37
C SER A 263 -2.67 -18.91 -54.87
N GLU A 264 -1.56 -19.43 -55.39
CA GLU A 264 -1.38 -19.63 -56.82
C GLU A 264 -2.60 -20.40 -57.33
N GLY A 265 -3.41 -19.77 -58.18
CA GLY A 265 -4.65 -20.39 -58.61
C GLY A 265 -5.61 -19.45 -59.30
N THR A 266 -5.33 -19.23 -60.59
CA THR A 266 -6.32 -18.91 -61.63
C THR A 266 -6.61 -17.43 -61.86
N GLU A 267 -6.06 -16.99 -62.99
CA GLU A 267 -6.48 -15.86 -63.80
C GLU A 267 -8.00 -15.74 -63.87
N ILE A 268 -8.56 -14.54 -63.65
CA ILE A 268 -9.58 -13.93 -64.50
C ILE A 268 -9.81 -12.48 -64.03
N SER A 269 -9.60 -11.60 -65.00
CA SER A 269 -9.99 -10.19 -65.05
C SER A 269 -11.43 -9.95 -64.61
N THR A 270 -11.68 -8.90 -63.81
CA THR A 270 -12.53 -7.74 -64.16
C THR A 270 -12.76 -6.81 -62.97
N MET A 271 -12.64 -5.50 -63.23
CA MET A 271 -13.08 -4.42 -62.32
C MET A 271 -14.59 -4.49 -62.04
N PRO A 272 -15.05 -3.90 -60.93
CA PRO A 272 -15.92 -2.74 -61.13
C PRO A 272 -15.79 -1.62 -60.08
N LYS A 273 -15.73 -0.38 -60.59
CA LYS A 273 -16.15 0.86 -59.91
C LYS A 273 -17.64 0.77 -59.55
N ARG A 274 -18.02 1.01 -58.28
CA ARG A 274 -19.38 1.52 -57.99
C ARG A 274 -19.50 2.34 -56.70
N ARG A 275 -19.74 3.65 -56.94
CA ARG A 275 -20.63 4.61 -56.26
C ARG A 275 -21.00 4.39 -54.78
N ARG A 276 -20.51 5.34 -53.97
CA ARG A 276 -21.25 6.20 -53.00
C ARG A 276 -22.79 6.13 -53.10
N MET A 277 -23.44 5.84 -51.97
CA MET A 277 -24.73 6.41 -51.55
C MET A 277 -24.79 6.49 -50.01
N SER A 278 -25.15 7.68 -49.54
CA SER A 278 -25.56 8.04 -48.18
C SER A 278 -27.04 7.71 -47.92
N SER A 279 -27.47 7.87 -46.65
CA SER A 279 -28.85 7.81 -46.10
C SER A 279 -29.13 6.51 -45.34
N GLY A 280 -29.63 6.51 -44.10
CA GLY A 280 -30.06 7.62 -43.25
C GLY A 280 -30.78 7.11 -41.99
N LEU A 281 -31.33 8.09 -41.28
CA LEU A 281 -32.46 8.02 -40.34
C LEU A 281 -32.23 7.52 -38.91
N ALA A 282 -32.53 8.47 -38.02
CA ALA A 282 -32.82 8.32 -36.61
C ALA A 282 -34.09 7.48 -36.37
N SER A 283 -34.16 6.82 -35.20
CA SER A 283 -35.43 6.68 -34.46
C SER A 283 -35.20 6.35 -32.99
N SER A 284 -35.75 7.21 -32.13
CA SER A 284 -36.49 6.97 -30.87
C SER A 284 -36.08 5.78 -29.97
N VAL A 285 -35.68 6.04 -28.72
CA VAL A 285 -36.57 6.16 -27.54
C VAL A 285 -37.58 5.01 -27.44
N VAL A 286 -37.28 4.05 -26.55
CA VAL A 286 -38.30 3.34 -25.77
C VAL A 286 -37.78 3.17 -24.34
N ASP A 287 -38.49 3.85 -23.46
CA ASP A 287 -38.55 3.74 -22.01
C ASP A 287 -39.18 2.39 -21.60
N GLY A 288 -38.77 1.81 -20.47
CA GLY A 288 -39.23 0.46 -20.10
C GLY A 288 -38.68 -0.11 -18.79
N THR A 289 -39.05 0.52 -17.67
CA THR A 289 -39.63 -0.11 -16.45
C THR A 289 -39.09 -1.44 -15.89
N ASN A 290 -38.62 -1.35 -14.64
CA ASN A 290 -38.97 -2.13 -13.43
C ASN A 290 -38.96 -3.68 -13.42
N ALA A 291 -38.11 -4.23 -12.55
CA ALA A 291 -38.37 -5.35 -11.61
C ALA A 291 -37.16 -5.40 -10.64
N ILE A 292 -37.18 -5.16 -9.32
CA ILE A 292 -37.93 -5.67 -8.14
C ILE A 292 -37.73 -7.18 -7.85
N THR A 293 -36.85 -7.44 -6.86
CA THR A 293 -36.76 -8.55 -5.84
C THR A 293 -36.28 -9.96 -6.25
N PRO A 294 -35.88 -10.84 -5.28
CA PRO A 294 -35.64 -10.66 -3.84
C PRO A 294 -34.28 -11.20 -3.30
N SER A 295 -34.03 -10.87 -2.03
CA SER A 295 -33.00 -11.37 -1.11
C SER A 295 -32.93 -12.90 -0.97
N THR A 296 -31.73 -13.40 -0.68
CA THR A 296 -31.52 -14.70 -0.02
C THR A 296 -30.57 -14.51 1.17
N SER A 297 -31.13 -14.72 2.35
CA SER A 297 -30.50 -14.80 3.65
C SER A 297 -29.98 -16.22 3.88
N MET A 298 -28.73 -16.37 4.28
CA MET A 298 -28.21 -17.62 4.85
C MET A 298 -27.53 -17.33 6.20
N SER A 299 -28.18 -17.82 7.25
CA SER A 299 -27.61 -18.05 8.58
C SER A 299 -26.71 -19.29 8.56
N SER A 300 -25.56 -19.22 9.24
CA SER A 300 -24.88 -20.37 9.85
C SER A 300 -23.91 -19.85 10.94
N THR A 301 -24.33 -19.92 12.20
CA THR A 301 -23.86 -20.88 13.23
C THR A 301 -22.39 -20.71 13.64
N SER A 302 -22.21 -20.00 14.74
CA SER A 302 -20.97 -19.89 15.52
C SER A 302 -20.66 -21.19 16.28
N PRO A 303 -19.38 -21.61 16.37
CA PRO A 303 -18.93 -22.58 17.36
C PRO A 303 -18.30 -21.89 18.60
N GLU A 304 -19.02 -21.90 19.73
CA GLU A 304 -18.73 -22.90 20.77
C GLU A 304 -17.25 -23.23 21.05
N THR A 305 -16.43 -22.32 21.60
CA THR A 305 -15.09 -22.68 22.11
C THR A 305 -14.93 -22.38 23.61
N PRO A 306 -14.25 -23.27 24.35
CA PRO A 306 -14.31 -23.35 25.81
C PRO A 306 -13.48 -22.25 26.50
N SER A 307 -14.01 -21.82 27.64
CA SER A 307 -13.41 -20.88 28.59
C SER A 307 -11.98 -21.25 28.97
N SER A 308 -11.00 -20.53 28.43
CA SER A 308 -9.63 -20.54 28.93
C SER A 308 -9.56 -19.72 30.22
N SER A 309 -9.14 -20.36 31.31
CA SER A 309 -8.84 -19.70 32.58
C SER A 309 -7.69 -18.72 32.37
N SER A 310 -7.95 -17.42 32.55
CA SER A 310 -6.91 -16.41 32.60
C SER A 310 -5.93 -16.71 33.75
N PRO A 311 -4.62 -16.52 33.54
CA PRO A 311 -3.65 -16.70 34.63
C PRO A 311 -3.92 -15.66 35.72
N GLN A 312 -4.13 -16.12 36.96
CA GLN A 312 -4.27 -15.25 38.12
C GLN A 312 -2.96 -14.47 38.34
N VAL A 313 -2.93 -13.23 37.84
CA VAL A 313 -1.85 -12.29 38.10
C VAL A 313 -1.97 -11.83 39.55
N THR A 314 -1.02 -12.25 40.39
CA THR A 314 -0.99 -11.81 41.78
C THR A 314 -0.25 -10.48 41.92
N ALA A 315 -0.59 -9.71 42.96
CA ALA A 315 0.10 -8.45 43.27
C ALA A 315 1.61 -8.62 43.47
N ALA A 316 2.07 -9.82 43.85
CA ALA A 316 3.49 -10.16 43.93
C ALA A 316 4.16 -10.14 42.54
N MET A 317 3.52 -10.71 41.51
CA MET A 317 4.05 -10.72 40.15
C MET A 317 4.18 -9.31 39.56
N LEU A 318 3.22 -8.43 39.84
CA LEU A 318 3.28 -7.03 39.39
C LEU A 318 4.40 -6.26 40.10
N ARG A 319 4.63 -6.52 41.39
CA ARG A 319 5.75 -5.92 42.14
C ARG A 319 7.11 -6.40 41.62
N GLU A 320 7.23 -7.69 41.30
CA GLU A 320 8.43 -8.28 40.69
C GLU A 320 8.73 -7.66 39.33
N LEU A 321 7.70 -7.49 38.48
CA LEU A 321 7.84 -6.89 37.15
C LEU A 321 8.28 -5.42 37.23
N THR A 322 7.70 -4.66 38.16
CA THR A 322 8.07 -3.25 38.39
C THR A 322 9.51 -3.12 38.91
N ARG A 323 9.96 -4.06 39.75
CA ARG A 323 11.34 -4.09 40.26
C ARG A 323 12.34 -4.39 39.13
N ASN A 324 12.04 -5.35 38.27
CA ASN A 324 12.88 -5.70 37.13
C ASN A 324 13.00 -4.57 36.09
N VAL A 325 11.89 -3.87 35.82
CA VAL A 325 11.90 -2.69 34.94
C VAL A 325 12.78 -1.60 35.54
N LYS A 326 12.60 -1.26 36.83
CA LYS A 326 13.43 -0.25 37.50
C LYS A 326 14.92 -0.60 37.48
N GLN A 327 15.27 -1.87 37.66
CA GLN A 327 16.66 -2.33 37.66
C GLN A 327 17.28 -2.24 36.26
N LYS A 328 16.53 -2.58 35.20
CA LYS A 328 16.97 -2.48 33.80
C LYS A 328 17.30 -1.04 33.37
N PHE A 329 16.61 -0.04 33.95
CA PHE A 329 16.83 1.38 33.67
C PHE A 329 17.86 2.06 34.59
N LEU A 330 18.35 1.38 35.63
CA LEU A 330 19.42 1.88 36.51
C LEU A 330 20.81 1.39 36.11
N THR A 331 20.91 0.42 35.20
CA THR A 331 22.18 -0.15 34.70
C THR A 331 22.57 0.35 33.29
N ARG A 332 22.07 1.51 32.87
CA ARG A 332 22.56 2.27 31.72
C ARG A 332 23.04 3.64 32.19
#